data_AF-A0A2C5ZQS2-F1
#
_entry.id   AF-A0A2C5ZQS2-F1
#
_cell.length_a   1.000
_cell.length_b   1.000
_cell.length_c   1.000
_cell.angle_alpha   90.00
_cell.angle_beta   90.00
_cell.angle_gamma   90.00
#
_symmetry.space_group_name_H-M   'P 1'
#
loop_
_entity.id
_entity.type
_entity.pdbx_description
1 polymer ?
#
loop_
_entity_poly.entity_id
_entity_poly.type
_entity_poly.pdbx_seq_one_letter_code
_entity_poly.pdbx_strand_id
1 'polypeptide(L)'
;MKRSVLAAAAWPWLVAGADAPDGALVKDVFLQTPPSLIPLMEKAGSPDLFPMGDCFGFKLEEATIAQMQEAMESGRLTSVQLVSCYMTRTFQTQPYIK
;
A
#
# COMPACT_ATOMS: atom_id res chain seq x y z
N MET A 1 -56.73 27.19 -22.53
CA MET A 1 -57.30 26.07 -21.76
C MET A 1 -56.21 25.45 -20.92
N LYS A 2 -56.50 25.29 -19.63
CA LYS A 2 -55.62 24.82 -18.55
C LYS A 2 -55.09 23.41 -18.80
N ARG A 3 -53.87 23.13 -18.33
CA ARG A 3 -53.52 21.89 -17.63
C ARG A 3 -52.19 22.06 -16.87
N SER A 4 -52.32 22.46 -15.61
CA SER A 4 -51.30 22.28 -14.58
C SER A 4 -50.99 20.79 -14.44
N VAL A 5 -49.71 20.43 -14.42
CA VAL A 5 -49.26 19.11 -14.01
C VAL A 5 -48.57 19.27 -12.65
N LEU A 6 -49.12 18.55 -11.68
CA LEU A 6 -48.71 18.52 -10.28
C LEU A 6 -47.29 17.95 -10.18
N ALA A 7 -46.42 18.63 -9.43
CA ALA A 7 -45.13 18.12 -9.02
C ALA A 7 -45.33 16.92 -8.08
N ALA A 8 -44.91 15.73 -8.51
CA ALA A 8 -44.79 14.59 -7.63
C ALA A 8 -43.60 14.83 -6.69
N ALA A 9 -43.90 14.98 -5.40
CA ALA A 9 -42.90 15.01 -4.34
C ALA A 9 -42.13 13.68 -4.33
N ALA A 10 -40.89 13.70 -4.79
CA ALA A 10 -39.99 12.57 -4.64
C ALA A 10 -39.55 12.51 -3.17
N TRP A 11 -39.99 11.47 -2.47
CA TRP A 11 -39.48 11.14 -1.14
C TRP A 11 -37.96 10.89 -1.22
N PRO A 12 -37.13 11.51 -0.38
CA PRO A 12 -35.67 11.40 -0.44
C PRO A 12 -35.09 10.04 -0.01
N TRP A 13 -35.93 9.01 0.16
CA TRP A 13 -35.53 7.71 0.70
C TRP A 13 -35.86 6.57 -0.27
N LEU A 14 -35.31 6.66 -1.49
CA LEU A 14 -34.83 5.45 -2.16
C LEU A 14 -33.31 5.48 -2.08
N VAL A 15 -32.76 4.72 -1.16
CA VAL A 15 -31.34 4.34 -1.21
C VAL A 15 -31.18 3.51 -2.47
N ALA A 16 -30.59 4.10 -3.51
CA ALA A 16 -29.98 3.34 -4.58
C ALA A 16 -28.88 2.49 -3.93
N GLY A 17 -29.08 1.17 -3.90
CA GLY A 17 -27.97 0.26 -3.65
C GLY A 17 -26.97 0.47 -4.78
N ALA A 18 -25.81 1.05 -4.44
CA ALA A 18 -24.71 1.15 -5.38
C ALA A 18 -24.17 -0.26 -5.61
N ASP A 19 -24.55 -0.84 -6.75
CA ASP A 19 -23.80 -1.87 -7.43
C ASP A 19 -22.40 -1.31 -7.70
N ALA A 20 -21.47 -1.57 -6.77
CA ALA A 20 -20.06 -1.29 -7.00
C ALA A 20 -19.65 -2.09 -8.24
N PRO A 21 -19.17 -1.46 -9.33
CA PRO A 21 -18.80 -2.18 -10.51
C PRO A 21 -17.66 -3.14 -10.17
N ASP A 22 -17.86 -4.41 -10.52
CA ASP A 22 -16.85 -5.47 -10.38
C ASP A 22 -15.55 -4.99 -11.03
N GLY A 23 -14.57 -4.61 -10.19
CA GLY A 23 -13.28 -4.06 -10.64
C GLY A 23 -12.89 -2.68 -10.11
N ALA A 24 -13.78 -1.94 -9.43
CA ALA A 24 -13.39 -0.68 -8.78
C ALA A 24 -12.39 -0.91 -7.62
N LEU A 25 -12.53 -2.01 -6.89
CA LEU A 25 -11.70 -2.34 -5.73
C LEU A 25 -10.25 -2.73 -6.10
N VAL A 26 -10.04 -3.42 -7.23
CA VAL A 26 -8.72 -3.99 -7.58
C VAL A 26 -7.73 -2.95 -8.10
N LYS A 27 -8.20 -1.91 -8.81
CA LYS A 27 -7.33 -0.83 -9.29
C LYS A 27 -6.87 0.09 -8.16
N ASP A 28 -7.74 0.33 -7.19
CA ASP A 28 -7.45 1.22 -6.06
C ASP A 28 -6.38 0.61 -5.12
N VAL A 29 -6.48 -0.70 -4.87
CA VAL A 29 -5.49 -1.43 -4.06
C VAL A 29 -4.07 -1.30 -4.62
N PHE A 30 -3.87 -1.35 -5.94
CA PHE A 30 -2.56 -1.16 -6.55
C PHE A 30 -2.03 0.28 -6.45
N LEU A 31 -2.91 1.28 -6.46
CA LEU A 31 -2.54 2.70 -6.32
C LEU A 31 -2.24 3.08 -4.85
N GLN A 32 -2.87 2.39 -3.89
CA GLN A 32 -2.67 2.62 -2.46
C GLN A 32 -1.58 1.74 -1.84
N THR A 33 -1.22 0.63 -2.49
CA THR A 33 -0.14 -0.24 -2.01
C THR A 33 1.21 0.30 -2.50
N PRO A 34 2.19 0.54 -1.62
CA PRO A 34 3.52 0.95 -2.06
C PRO A 34 4.07 -0.06 -3.08
N PRO A 35 4.68 0.39 -4.21
CA PRO A 35 5.08 -0.48 -5.32
C PRO A 35 5.99 -1.65 -4.92
N SER A 36 6.66 -1.54 -3.77
CA SER A 36 7.52 -2.59 -3.24
C SER A 36 6.80 -3.85 -2.77
N LEU A 37 5.49 -3.81 -2.46
CA LEU A 37 4.79 -4.98 -1.90
C LEU A 37 4.23 -5.95 -2.94
N ILE A 38 4.13 -5.53 -4.20
CA ILE A 38 3.65 -6.39 -5.30
C ILE A 38 4.76 -6.53 -6.33
N PRO A 39 5.37 -7.72 -6.49
CA PRO A 39 6.47 -7.90 -7.42
C PRO A 39 6.01 -7.77 -8.89
N LEU A 40 6.88 -7.20 -9.72
CA LEU A 40 6.63 -7.06 -11.15
C LEU A 40 7.06 -8.31 -11.92
N MET A 41 6.19 -8.81 -12.80
CA MET A 41 6.46 -10.00 -13.62
C MET A 41 7.71 -9.84 -14.50
N GLU A 42 7.98 -8.62 -14.96
CA GLU A 42 9.17 -8.27 -15.76
C GLU A 42 10.50 -8.52 -15.04
N LYS A 43 10.48 -8.56 -13.70
CA LYS A 43 11.65 -8.85 -12.86
C LYS A 43 11.71 -10.30 -12.39
N ALA A 44 10.82 -11.17 -12.87
CA ALA A 44 10.81 -12.58 -12.49
C ALA A 44 12.15 -13.26 -12.80
N GLY A 45 12.64 -14.07 -11.86
CA GLY A 45 13.93 -14.76 -11.98
C GLY A 45 15.17 -13.86 -11.79
N SER A 46 14.99 -12.60 -11.43
CA SER A 46 16.08 -11.67 -11.14
C SER A 46 16.19 -11.34 -9.63
N PRO A 47 17.37 -10.91 -9.14
CA PRO A 47 17.52 -10.37 -7.79
C PRO A 47 16.63 -9.15 -7.52
N ASP A 48 16.26 -8.41 -8.57
CA ASP A 48 15.43 -7.21 -8.50
C ASP A 48 13.94 -7.51 -8.29
N LEU A 49 13.52 -8.77 -8.18
CA LEU A 49 12.10 -9.13 -8.02
C LEU A 49 11.52 -8.57 -6.72
N PHE A 50 12.34 -8.48 -5.67
CA PHE A 50 11.97 -7.94 -4.37
C PHE A 50 12.98 -6.88 -3.93
N PRO A 51 12.93 -5.66 -4.50
CA PRO A 51 13.87 -4.61 -4.16
C PRO A 51 13.64 -4.17 -2.71
N MET A 52 14.73 -3.95 -1.97
CA MET A 52 14.70 -3.35 -0.64
C MET A 52 15.10 -1.88 -0.76
N GLY A 53 14.13 -0.99 -0.61
CA GLY A 53 14.39 0.45 -0.56
C GLY A 53 15.10 0.84 0.74
N ASP A 54 15.59 2.09 0.78
CA ASP A 54 16.11 2.67 2.01
C ASP A 54 15.03 2.73 3.10
N CYS A 55 15.43 2.42 4.32
CA CYS A 55 14.59 2.54 5.50
C CYS A 55 14.66 3.98 6.03
N PHE A 56 13.75 4.85 5.61
CA PHE A 56 13.74 6.28 5.99
C PHE A 56 15.07 7.00 5.68
N GLY A 57 15.68 6.68 4.53
CA GLY A 57 16.98 7.23 4.12
C GLY A 57 18.21 6.51 4.68
N PHE A 58 18.01 5.40 5.41
CA PHE A 58 19.07 4.51 5.87
C PHE A 58 19.11 3.21 5.06
N LYS A 59 20.26 2.89 4.44
CA LYS A 59 20.45 1.67 3.65
C LYS A 59 20.55 0.44 4.57
N LEU A 60 19.42 -0.23 4.82
CA LEU A 60 19.32 -1.30 5.83
C LEU A 60 19.88 -2.65 5.35
N GLU A 61 19.74 -2.98 4.06
CA GLU A 61 20.11 -4.31 3.48
C GLU A 61 21.56 -4.71 3.74
N GLU A 62 22.48 -3.74 3.76
CA GLU A 62 23.92 -3.94 3.90
C GLU A 62 24.48 -3.39 5.22
N ALA A 63 23.61 -2.91 6.13
CA ALA A 63 24.04 -2.31 7.37
C ALA A 63 24.52 -3.37 8.37
N THR A 64 25.71 -3.18 8.91
CA THR A 64 26.19 -3.94 10.07
C THR A 64 25.39 -3.57 11.33
N ILE A 65 25.39 -4.46 12.33
CA ILE A 65 24.75 -4.19 13.63
C ILE A 65 25.31 -2.91 14.27
N ALA A 66 26.62 -2.69 14.17
CA ALA A 66 27.26 -1.48 14.70
C ALA A 66 26.74 -0.20 14.02
N GLN A 67 26.59 -0.21 12.69
CA GLN A 67 26.04 0.93 11.95
C GLN A 67 24.56 1.20 12.28
N MET A 68 23.78 0.13 12.50
CA MET A 68 22.39 0.27 12.95
C MET A 68 22.32 0.88 14.35
N GLN A 69 23.17 0.41 15.28
CA GLN A 69 23.24 0.95 16.64
C GLN A 69 23.64 2.42 16.64
N GLU A 70 24.69 2.80 15.89
CA GLU A 70 25.12 4.19 15.74
C GLU A 70 24.00 5.07 15.17
N ALA A 71 23.28 4.61 14.14
CA ALA A 71 22.16 5.35 13.56
C ALA A 71 20.99 5.51 14.56
N MET A 72 20.78 4.52 15.42
CA MET A 72 19.77 4.58 16.49
C MET A 72 20.16 5.54 17.61
N GLU A 73 21.42 5.50 18.05
CA GLU A 73 21.97 6.44 19.04
C GLU A 73 21.92 7.88 18.55
N SER A 74 22.21 8.11 17.27
CA SER A 74 22.16 9.44 16.65
C SER A 74 20.73 9.89 16.28
N GLY A 75 19.71 9.05 16.50
CA GLY A 75 18.32 9.34 16.14
C GLY A 75 18.02 9.39 14.63
N ARG A 76 18.97 8.98 13.77
CA ARG A 76 18.76 8.90 12.31
C ARG A 76 17.85 7.74 11.92
N LEU A 77 17.75 6.74 12.79
CA LEU A 77 16.88 5.59 12.64
C LEU A 77 16.24 5.27 14.00
N THR A 78 14.92 5.28 14.10
CA THR A 78 14.24 4.91 15.35
C THR A 78 13.91 3.42 15.37
N SER A 79 13.69 2.86 16.56
CA SER A 79 13.22 1.47 16.70
C SER A 79 11.89 1.21 15.97
N VAL A 80 10.97 2.18 15.98
CA VAL A 80 9.69 2.09 15.27
C VAL A 80 9.90 2.05 13.76
N GLN A 81 10.79 2.89 13.22
CA GLN A 81 11.15 2.88 11.80
C GLN A 81 11.81 1.56 11.40
N LEU A 82 12.77 1.09 12.19
CA LEU A 82 13.48 -0.17 11.94
C LEU A 82 12.52 -1.36 11.87
N VAL A 83 11.63 -1.50 12.86
CA VAL A 83 10.62 -2.57 12.88
C VAL A 83 9.67 -2.44 11.68
N SER A 84 9.23 -1.22 11.36
CA SER A 84 8.35 -1.00 10.20
C SER A 84 8.98 -1.49 8.90
N CYS A 85 10.26 -1.19 8.67
CA CYS A 85 10.98 -1.64 7.47
C CYS A 85 11.11 -3.16 7.40
N TYR A 86 11.41 -3.83 8.51
CA TYR A 86 11.47 -5.30 8.56
C TYR A 86 10.10 -5.95 8.35
N MET A 87 9.03 -5.35 8.87
CA MET A 87 7.66 -5.84 8.65
C MET A 87 7.26 -5.69 7.18
N THR A 88 7.57 -4.54 6.55
CA THR A 88 7.36 -4.35 5.11
C THR A 88 8.11 -5.40 4.30
N ARG A 89 9.38 -5.68 4.63
CA ARG A 89 10.16 -6.73 3.96
C ARG A 89 9.52 -8.10 4.14
N THR A 90 9.07 -8.42 5.36
CA THR A 90 8.35 -9.66 5.66
C THR A 90 7.11 -9.78 4.76
N PHE A 91 6.26 -8.76 4.69
CA PHE A 91 5.07 -8.80 3.84
C PHE A 91 5.38 -8.90 2.35
N GLN A 92 6.49 -8.32 1.90
CA GLN A 92 6.96 -8.42 0.52
C GLN A 92 7.38 -9.86 0.17
N THR A 93 8.14 -10.54 1.03
CA THR A 93 8.82 -11.80 0.65
C THR A 93 8.17 -13.05 1.22
N GLN A 94 7.49 -12.98 2.37
CA GLN A 94 6.92 -14.15 3.04
C GLN A 94 5.97 -14.99 2.16
N PRO A 95 5.13 -14.41 1.27
CA PRO A 95 4.31 -15.22 0.36
C PRO A 95 5.08 -16.12 -0.61
N TYR A 96 6.39 -15.91 -0.75
CA TYR A 96 7.26 -16.57 -1.73
C TYR A 96 8.32 -17.48 -1.10
N ILE A 97 8.32 -17.60 0.23
CA ILE A 97 9.24 -18.46 1.01
C ILE A 97 8.44 -19.66 1.52
N LYS A 98 9.00 -20.87 1.42
CA LYS A 98 8.38 -22.13 1.90
C LYS A 98 8.86 -22.51 3.28
#